data_AF-A0A920KAA4-F1
#
_entry.id   AF-A0A920KAA4-F1
#
_cell.length_a   1.000
_cell.length_b   1.000
_cell.length_c   1.000
_cell.angle_alpha   90.00
_cell.angle_beta   90.00
_cell.angle_gamma   90.00
#
_symmetry.space_group_name_H-M   'P 1'
#
loop_
_entity.id
_entity.type
_entity.pdbx_description
1 polymer ?
#
loop_
_entity_poly.entity_id
_entity_poly.type
_entity_poly.pdbx_seq_one_letter_code
_entity_poly.pdbx_strand_id
1 'polypeptide(L)'
;MDTCTIGIDAAKLNAQILNEVGIEYLDSPVSGLKFRAEEGALVSMVSGQLRIKSTQTTRGIFASRSSRRYRTRSRTTDEGFE
;
A
#
# COMPACT_ATOMS: atom_id res chain seq x y z
N MET A 1 -3.14 -5.76 -1.39
CA MET A 1 -2.24 -4.73 -1.93
C MET A 1 -1.38 -4.23 -0.79
N ASP A 2 -0.09 -4.53 -0.84
CA ASP A 2 0.91 -4.11 0.13
C ASP A 2 1.69 -2.91 -0.41
N THR A 3 1.89 -1.89 0.42
CA THR A 3 2.68 -0.71 0.07
C THR A 3 4.01 -0.64 0.81
N CYS A 4 4.28 -1.63 1.65
CA CYS A 4 5.51 -1.71 2.42
C CYS A 4 6.69 -2.03 1.51
N THR A 5 7.85 -1.47 1.84
CA THR A 5 9.10 -1.87 1.21
C THR A 5 9.61 -3.12 1.92
N ILE A 6 9.43 -4.29 1.29
CA ILE A 6 9.87 -5.59 1.81
C ILE A 6 10.82 -6.28 0.83
N GLY A 7 11.51 -7.32 1.30
CA GLY A 7 12.34 -8.17 0.43
C GLY A 7 11.49 -9.01 -0.54
N ILE A 8 12.06 -9.33 -1.71
CA ILE A 8 11.38 -10.07 -2.78
C ILE A 8 10.87 -11.43 -2.28
N ASP A 9 11.63 -12.12 -1.45
CA ASP A 9 11.23 -13.45 -0.94
C ASP A 9 10.04 -13.38 0.01
N ALA A 10 9.97 -12.32 0.84
CA ALA A 10 8.83 -12.06 1.70
C ALA A 10 7.57 -11.74 0.88
N ALA A 11 7.71 -10.92 -0.18
CA ALA A 11 6.60 -10.61 -1.08
C ALA A 11 6.06 -11.86 -1.79
N LYS A 12 6.95 -12.78 -2.22
CA LYS A 12 6.57 -14.06 -2.82
C LYS A 12 5.83 -14.97 -1.84
N LEU A 13 6.33 -15.08 -0.61
CA LEU A 13 5.70 -15.89 0.43
C LEU A 13 4.29 -15.35 0.77
N ASN A 14 4.15 -14.03 0.90
CA ASN A 14 2.85 -13.39 1.11
C ASN A 14 1.88 -13.69 -0.04
N ALA A 15 2.36 -13.61 -1.28
CA ALA A 15 1.56 -13.93 -2.45
C ALA A 15 1.09 -15.40 -2.44
N GLN A 16 1.97 -16.33 -2.06
CA GLN A 16 1.63 -17.75 -1.95
C GLN A 16 0.56 -18.00 -0.89
N ILE A 17 0.79 -17.53 0.35
CA ILE A 17 -0.13 -17.72 1.48
C ILE A 17 -1.51 -17.14 1.17
N LEU A 18 -1.58 -15.94 0.59
CA LEU A 18 -2.85 -15.30 0.30
C LEU A 18 -3.57 -15.96 -0.87
N ASN A 19 -2.84 -16.46 -1.86
CA ASN A 19 -3.41 -17.20 -2.98
C ASN A 19 -4.03 -18.54 -2.54
N GLU A 20 -3.45 -19.22 -1.55
CA GLU A 20 -4.00 -20.46 -0.97
C GLU A 20 -5.41 -20.27 -0.39
N VAL A 21 -5.70 -19.07 0.14
CA VAL A 21 -7.03 -18.70 0.66
C VAL A 21 -7.87 -17.91 -0.34
N GLY A 22 -7.45 -17.83 -1.60
CA GLY A 22 -8.18 -17.17 -2.68
C GLY A 22 -8.15 -15.63 -2.66
N ILE A 23 -7.20 -15.03 -1.93
CA ILE A 23 -7.01 -13.59 -1.85
C ILE A 23 -5.92 -13.15 -2.83
N GLU A 24 -6.25 -12.21 -3.73
CA GLU A 24 -5.27 -11.61 -4.64
C GLU A 24 -4.31 -10.70 -3.87
N TYR A 25 -3.01 -10.98 -3.99
CA TYR A 25 -1.94 -10.16 -3.46
C TYR A 25 -1.30 -9.31 -4.56
N LEU A 26 -1.07 -8.04 -4.24
CA LEU A 26 -0.36 -7.10 -5.10
C LEU A 26 0.74 -6.47 -4.26
N ASP A 27 1.98 -6.61 -4.69
CA ASP A 27 3.11 -5.91 -4.12
C ASP A 27 3.24 -4.55 -4.81
N SER A 28 3.31 -3.48 -4.02
CA SER A 28 3.14 -2.13 -4.51
C SER A 28 3.89 -1.09 -3.69
N PRO A 29 5.21 -1.22 -3.51
CA PRO A 29 6.01 -0.24 -2.79
C PRO A 29 5.76 1.17 -3.35
N VAL A 30 5.73 2.14 -2.44
CA VAL A 30 5.51 3.54 -2.77
C VAL A 30 6.79 4.33 -2.58
N SER A 31 7.06 5.24 -3.52
CA SER A 31 8.14 6.20 -3.47
C SER A 31 7.57 7.61 -3.36
N GLY A 32 8.16 8.38 -2.46
CA GLY A 32 7.74 9.74 -2.14
C GLY A 32 7.74 9.99 -0.64
N LEU A 33 8.11 11.20 -0.25
CA LEU A 33 8.04 11.65 1.13
C LEU A 33 6.59 11.94 1.52
N LYS A 34 6.32 11.96 2.82
CA LYS A 34 4.97 12.15 3.39
C LYS A 34 4.20 13.34 2.78
N PHE A 35 4.86 14.49 2.56
CA PHE A 35 4.19 15.67 2.00
C PHE A 35 3.68 15.45 0.57
N ARG A 36 4.38 14.64 -0.24
CA ARG A 36 3.91 14.24 -1.59
C ARG A 36 2.70 13.32 -1.51
N ALA A 37 2.57 12.55 -0.45
CA ALA A 37 1.38 11.73 -0.21
C ALA A 37 0.13 12.58 0.04
N GLU A 38 0.27 13.72 0.71
CA GLU A 38 -0.82 14.67 0.97
C GLU A 38 -1.27 15.41 -0.30
N GLU A 39 -0.33 15.65 -1.23
CA GLU A 39 -0.59 16.19 -2.58
C GLU A 39 -1.03 15.13 -3.58
N GLY A 40 -1.00 13.85 -3.18
CA GLY A 40 -1.31 12.73 -4.04
C GLY A 40 -0.33 12.41 -5.15
N ALA A 41 0.89 12.91 -5.01
CA ALA A 41 1.99 12.76 -5.96
C ALA A 41 2.95 11.63 -5.54
N LEU A 42 2.41 10.46 -5.18
CA LEU A 42 3.23 9.27 -4.94
C LEU A 42 3.41 8.47 -6.23
N VAL A 43 4.60 7.89 -6.38
CA VAL A 43 4.88 6.90 -7.41
C VAL A 43 4.78 5.53 -6.76
N SER A 44 4.13 4.58 -7.44
CA SER A 44 4.08 3.20 -6.97
C SER A 44 4.36 2.24 -8.10
N MET A 45 5.09 1.18 -7.79
CA MET A 45 5.47 0.12 -8.73
C MET A 45 4.69 -1.13 -8.35
N VAL A 46 3.77 -1.57 -9.20
CA VAL A 46 2.86 -2.68 -8.89
C VAL A 46 3.32 -3.96 -9.54
N SER A 47 3.35 -5.05 -8.78
CA SER A 47 3.61 -6.41 -9.24
C SER A 47 2.57 -7.39 -8.67
N GLY A 48 2.21 -8.41 -9.47
CA GLY A 48 1.29 -9.48 -9.08
C GLY A 48 0.33 -9.90 -10.19
N GLN A 49 -0.34 -11.04 -10.00
CA GLN A 49 -1.38 -11.51 -10.91
C GLN A 49 -2.65 -10.67 -10.70
N LEU A 50 -3.03 -9.87 -11.70
CA LEU A 50 -4.33 -9.20 -11.73
C LEU A 50 -5.27 -9.91 -12.69
N ARG A 51 -6.43 -10.34 -12.18
CA ARG A 51 -7.55 -10.67 -13.06
C ARG A 51 -8.11 -9.37 -13.66
N ILE A 52 -8.59 -9.42 -14.90
CA ILE A 52 -8.98 -8.22 -15.67
C ILE A 52 -10.00 -7.35 -14.92
N LYS A 53 -10.89 -7.92 -14.09
CA LYS A 53 -11.84 -7.17 -13.25
C LYS A 53 -11.20 -6.39 -12.09
N SER A 54 -10.06 -6.83 -11.55
CA SER A 54 -9.36 -6.09 -10.48
C SER A 54 -8.52 -4.92 -11.01
N THR A 55 -8.20 -4.86 -12.32
CA THR A 55 -7.35 -3.80 -12.90
C THR A 55 -7.97 -2.41 -12.83
N GLN A 56 -9.27 -2.30 -13.10
CA GLN A 56 -10.01 -1.04 -13.06
C GLN A 56 -10.20 -0.56 -11.61
N THR A 57 -10.47 -1.49 -10.69
CA THR A 57 -10.55 -1.23 -9.25
C THR A 57 -9.22 -0.75 -8.68
N THR A 58 -8.11 -1.40 -9.02
CA THR A 58 -6.78 -1.01 -8.51
C THR A 58 -6.36 0.36 -9.03
N ARG A 59 -6.59 0.67 -10.32
CA ARG A 59 -6.38 2.02 -10.86
C ARG A 59 -7.23 3.07 -10.12
N GLY A 60 -8.49 2.76 -9.84
CA GLY A 60 -9.37 3.63 -9.04
C GLY A 60 -8.86 3.85 -7.61
N ILE A 61 -8.31 2.80 -6.96
CA ILE A 61 -7.71 2.91 -5.62
C ILE A 61 -6.50 3.85 -5.64
N PHE A 62 -5.61 3.73 -6.62
CA PHE A 62 -4.48 4.67 -6.77
C PHE A 62 -4.92 6.10 -7.05
N ALA A 63 -5.86 6.28 -7.97
CA ALA A 63 -6.39 7.61 -8.32
C ALA A 63 -7.17 8.25 -7.16
N SER A 64 -7.75 7.47 -6.25
CA SER A 64 -8.45 8.00 -5.07
C SER A 64 -7.51 8.30 -3.89
N ARG A 65 -6.38 7.59 -3.78
CA ARG A 65 -5.38 7.81 -2.73
C ARG A 65 -4.58 9.08 -2.93
N SER A 66 -4.50 9.58 -4.17
CA SER A 66 -3.98 10.92 -4.43
C SER A 66 -4.85 12.04 -3.84
N SER A 67 -6.09 11.73 -3.47
CA SER A 67 -7.07 12.73 -3.03
C SER A 67 -7.43 12.63 -1.54
N ARG A 68 -7.09 11.52 -0.86
CA ARG A 68 -7.39 11.34 0.57
C ARG A 68 -6.26 11.89 1.41
N ARG A 69 -6.50 13.05 2.05
CA ARG A 69 -5.68 13.57 3.16
C ARG A 69 -5.28 12.41 4.08
N TYR A 70 -3.98 12.15 4.18
CA TYR A 70 -3.42 11.28 5.21
C TYR A 70 -3.82 11.84 6.57
N ARG A 71 -4.84 11.27 7.20
CA ARG A 71 -5.19 11.60 8.58
C ARG A 71 -4.10 11.01 9.46
N THR A 72 -3.09 11.80 9.79
CA THR A 72 -2.15 11.47 10.86
C THR A 72 -2.96 11.29 12.14
N ARG A 73 -3.05 10.06 12.65
CA ARG A 73 -3.27 9.89 14.09
C ARG A 73 -2.01 10.42 14.75
N SER A 74 -2.06 11.65 15.24
CA SER A 74 -1.14 12.14 16.27
C SER A 74 -1.26 11.17 17.44
N ARG A 75 -0.25 10.33 17.63
CA ARG A 75 -0.09 9.58 18.87
C ARG A 75 0.25 10.64 19.92
N THR A 76 -0.74 11.04 20.72
CA THR A 76 -0.49 11.77 21.97
C THR A 76 0.41 10.88 22.80
N THR A 77 1.68 11.26 22.90
CA THR A 77 2.59 10.75 23.92
C THR A 77 2.12 11.34 25.23
N ASP A 78 1.35 10.56 25.97
CA ASP A 78 0.93 10.85 27.33
C ASP A 78 1.38 9.66 28.18
N GLU A 79 2.70 9.46 28.25
CA GLU A 79 3.33 8.65 29.30
C GLU A 79 4.55 9.42 29.77
N GLY A 80 4.39 10.05 30.93
CA GLY A 80 5.48 10.66 31.69
C GLY A 80 6.47 9.58 32.11
N PHE A 81 7.73 9.86 31.90
CA PHE A 81 8.83 9.22 32.60
C PHE A 81 9.23 10.17 33.74
N GLU A 82 9.02 9.74 34.99
CA GLU A 82 9.88 10.12 36.12
C GLU A 82 11.22 9.38 36.01
#